data_AF-A0A935Q011-F1
#
_entry.id   AF-A0A935Q011-F1
#
_cell.length_a   1.000
_cell.length_b   1.000
_cell.length_c   1.000
_cell.angle_alpha   90.00
_cell.angle_beta   90.00
_cell.angle_gamma   90.00
#
_symmetry.space_group_name_H-M   'P 1'
#
loop_
_entity.id
_entity.type
_entity.pdbx_description
1 polymer ?
#
loop_
_entity_poly.entity_id
_entity_poly.type
_entity_poly.pdbx_seq_one_letter_code
_entity_poly.pdbx_strand_id
1 'polypeptide(L)'
;MEVRPGRKPFRILSLDGGGTFALIQAKVLDDLFPGEDGHQVLSHFDLVSACSGGAIVAAALIEGYAPREIFELFDSPANRHALFGRLPWYRSLLQLVTGVFSPSSPVGRRFSTGGKLEFLRRILPSMGSTSLHSLHGILNDSIASLRAQRDEPDRPMSFLFVTYDFDRDRARMMRSNVTSPAASFPHRQQRATLAEAAHASSTAPINWFDKPAEFDGCRFWDGAMTGYNNPVLAGVVEAIAMGVPRHDIGVLSLGTSTVFLPEYGSDGIPEELCQPRARTGFLPELVKVGKTIIADPPDAHTFIAHLMLDGGLPLDVSCCPHTETAIVRMNPVIQPVIDRATGEWSVPAGWRVEDFRRIAEMDISARRQDDVDLIKRLCDGWLRDEWHNQPIRGCGIWTSPLADSPLATTDRLCEIGHRWYSDAKTAWTELSA
;
A
#
# COMPACT_ATOMS: atom_id res chain seq x y z
N MET A 1 6.82 9.79 -30.85
CA MET A 1 5.89 10.94 -30.72
C MET A 1 6.66 12.03 -30.02
N GLU A 2 6.62 13.25 -30.53
CA GLU A 2 7.37 14.38 -29.98
C GLU A 2 6.84 14.73 -28.59
N VAL A 3 7.65 14.49 -27.57
CA VAL A 3 7.49 15.05 -26.23
C VAL A 3 7.43 16.56 -26.40
N ARG A 4 6.33 17.20 -26.00
CA ARG A 4 6.29 18.67 -25.95
C ARG A 4 7.16 19.10 -24.77
N PRO A 5 8.34 19.72 -24.97
CA PRO A 5 9.17 20.14 -23.86
C PRO A 5 8.43 21.23 -23.06
N GLY A 6 8.31 21.03 -21.75
CA GLY A 6 7.89 22.06 -20.79
C GLY A 6 6.56 21.86 -20.04
N ARG A 7 5.84 20.74 -20.22
CA ARG A 7 4.63 20.46 -19.43
C ARG A 7 4.92 19.40 -18.36
N LYS A 8 4.81 19.79 -17.08
CA LYS A 8 4.94 18.88 -15.93
C LYS A 8 3.90 17.75 -16.01
N PRO A 9 4.27 16.50 -15.68
CA PRO A 9 3.33 15.38 -15.71
C PRO A 9 2.21 15.56 -14.70
N PHE A 10 1.08 14.89 -14.95
CA PHE A 10 0.02 14.63 -13.99
C PHE A 10 0.51 13.58 -12.99
N ARG A 11 0.68 13.98 -11.73
CA ARG A 11 1.35 13.16 -10.72
C ARG A 11 0.35 12.42 -9.84
N ILE A 12 0.47 11.11 -9.77
CA ILE A 12 -0.37 10.24 -8.93
C ILE A 12 0.45 9.71 -7.75
N LEU A 13 -0.06 9.87 -6.54
CA LEU A 13 0.39 9.17 -5.34
C LEU A 13 -0.52 7.97 -5.09
N SER A 14 0.01 6.75 -5.18
CA SER A 14 -0.70 5.52 -4.87
C SER A 14 -0.20 4.95 -3.54
N LEU A 15 -1.10 4.78 -2.57
CA LEU A 15 -0.80 4.30 -1.22
C LEU A 15 -1.46 2.94 -0.97
N ASP A 16 -0.63 1.89 -0.93
CA ASP A 16 -1.07 0.52 -0.71
C ASP A 16 -1.69 0.29 0.67
N GLY A 17 -2.49 -0.77 0.77
CA GLY A 17 -2.96 -1.30 2.04
C GLY A 17 -1.96 -2.21 2.73
N GLY A 18 -1.86 -2.09 4.07
CA GLY A 18 -0.97 -2.95 4.87
C GLY A 18 -1.09 -2.82 6.39
N GLY A 19 -2.20 -2.26 6.90
CA GLY A 19 -2.39 -2.08 8.35
C GLY A 19 -1.24 -1.31 9.01
N THR A 20 -0.60 -1.91 10.01
CA THR A 20 0.52 -1.30 10.76
C THR A 20 1.75 -1.05 9.87
N PHE A 21 1.96 -1.84 8.81
CA PHE A 21 3.07 -1.65 7.88
C PHE A 21 2.98 -0.33 7.10
N ALA A 22 1.85 0.38 7.15
CA ALA A 22 1.71 1.73 6.58
C ALA A 22 2.71 2.75 7.17
N LEU A 23 3.34 2.45 8.32
CA LEU A 23 4.48 3.23 8.84
C LEU A 23 5.64 3.33 7.84
N ILE A 24 5.78 2.36 6.94
CA ILE A 24 6.80 2.37 5.87
C ILE A 24 6.53 3.53 4.91
N GLN A 25 5.28 3.72 4.50
CA GLN A 25 4.87 4.84 3.63
C GLN A 25 5.17 6.18 4.30
N ALA A 26 4.89 6.32 5.60
CA ALA A 26 5.18 7.53 6.36
C ALA A 26 6.69 7.84 6.39
N LYS A 27 7.54 6.84 6.60
CA LYS A 27 9.01 7.02 6.56
C LYS A 27 9.52 7.40 5.16
N VAL A 28 8.98 6.77 4.11
CA VAL A 28 9.34 7.13 2.72
C VAL A 28 8.93 8.56 2.39
N LEU A 29 7.72 8.97 2.79
CA LEU A 29 7.26 10.34 2.58
C LEU A 29 8.14 11.36 3.34
N ASP A 30 8.61 11.05 4.55
CA ASP A 30 9.55 11.92 5.28
C ASP A 30 10.92 12.01 4.58
N ASP A 31 11.38 10.92 3.95
CA ASP A 31 12.65 10.90 3.21
C ASP A 31 12.57 11.60 1.83
N LEU A 32 11.39 11.57 1.19
CA LEU A 32 11.13 12.25 -0.08
C LEU A 32 10.82 13.74 0.11
N PHE A 33 10.13 14.11 1.19
CA PHE A 33 9.64 15.47 1.46
C PHE A 33 10.03 15.92 2.88
N PRO A 34 11.33 16.02 3.19
CA PRO A 34 11.80 16.28 4.54
C PRO A 34 11.34 17.65 5.05
N GLY A 35 10.62 17.64 6.17
CA GLY A 35 10.14 18.86 6.83
C GLY A 35 8.88 19.47 6.23
N GLU A 36 8.28 18.83 5.22
CA GLU A 36 6.98 19.23 4.68
C GLU A 36 5.83 18.69 5.54
N ASP A 37 4.79 19.50 5.73
CA ASP A 37 3.52 19.06 6.30
C ASP A 37 2.65 18.31 5.27
N GLY A 38 1.50 17.79 5.72
CA GLY A 38 0.63 17.00 4.86
C GLY A 38 0.13 17.75 3.62
N HIS A 39 -0.17 19.05 3.73
CA HIS A 39 -0.67 19.86 2.61
C HIS A 39 0.45 20.22 1.64
N GLN A 40 1.66 20.46 2.16
CA GLN A 40 2.86 20.63 1.37
C GLN A 40 3.17 19.38 0.54
N VAL A 41 3.18 18.19 1.16
CA VAL A 41 3.35 16.91 0.45
C VAL A 41 2.27 16.73 -0.62
N LEU A 42 1.01 16.95 -0.28
CA LEU A 42 -0.12 16.81 -1.21
C LEU A 42 -0.06 17.80 -2.38
N SER A 43 0.60 18.95 -2.22
CA SER A 43 0.76 19.94 -3.29
C SER A 43 1.60 19.43 -4.47
N HIS A 44 2.40 18.37 -4.29
CA HIS A 44 3.20 17.74 -5.35
C HIS A 44 2.38 16.79 -6.25
N PHE A 45 1.15 16.42 -5.90
CA PHE A 45 0.38 15.37 -6.59
C PHE A 45 -0.98 15.86 -7.06
N ASP A 46 -1.38 15.52 -8.28
CA ASP A 46 -2.70 15.85 -8.83
C ASP A 46 -3.78 14.82 -8.44
N LEU A 47 -3.37 13.60 -8.11
CA LEU A 47 -4.27 12.56 -7.62
C LEU A 47 -3.64 11.72 -6.52
N VAL A 48 -4.38 11.46 -5.44
CA VAL A 48 -4.03 10.44 -4.44
C VAL A 48 -5.02 9.28 -4.54
N SER A 49 -4.53 8.06 -4.79
CA SER A 49 -5.31 6.84 -4.67
C SER A 49 -4.84 6.02 -3.46
N ALA A 50 -5.76 5.58 -2.61
CA ALA A 50 -5.40 4.96 -1.34
C ALA A 50 -6.30 3.78 -0.98
N CYS A 51 -5.70 2.75 -0.37
CA CYS A 51 -6.38 1.57 0.13
C CYS A 51 -5.93 1.23 1.55
N SER A 52 -6.85 0.75 2.40
CA SER A 52 -6.57 0.24 3.74
C SER A 52 -5.64 1.12 4.60
N GLY A 53 -4.51 0.60 5.09
CA GLY A 53 -3.51 1.38 5.85
C GLY A 53 -3.11 2.68 5.13
N GLY A 54 -2.91 2.63 3.81
CA GLY A 54 -2.66 3.80 2.97
C GLY A 54 -3.80 4.82 2.95
N ALA A 55 -5.05 4.40 3.14
CA ALA A 55 -6.19 5.32 3.32
C ALA A 55 -6.10 6.11 4.63
N ILE A 56 -5.53 5.52 5.68
CA ILE A 56 -5.27 6.24 6.95
C ILE A 56 -4.14 7.25 6.75
N VAL A 57 -3.08 6.87 6.03
CA VAL A 57 -1.97 7.78 5.66
C VAL A 57 -2.50 8.96 4.84
N ALA A 58 -3.28 8.70 3.79
CA ALA A 58 -3.90 9.75 2.97
C ALA A 58 -4.79 10.68 3.80
N ALA A 59 -5.62 10.14 4.70
CA ALA A 59 -6.46 10.95 5.56
C ALA A 59 -5.65 11.85 6.52
N ALA A 60 -4.54 11.33 7.07
CA ALA A 60 -3.67 12.12 7.93
C ALA A 60 -2.94 13.24 7.15
N LEU A 61 -2.49 12.98 5.92
CA LEU A 61 -1.96 14.02 5.03
C LEU A 61 -3.01 15.12 4.76
N ILE A 62 -4.26 14.73 4.50
CA ILE A 62 -5.36 15.69 4.25
C ILE A 62 -5.69 16.51 5.50
N GLU A 63 -5.57 15.93 6.69
CA GLU A 63 -5.71 16.65 7.97
C GLU A 63 -4.54 17.63 8.21
N GLY A 64 -3.40 17.44 7.53
CA GLY A 64 -2.22 18.32 7.60
C GLY A 64 -1.04 17.73 8.37
N TYR A 65 -1.10 16.45 8.77
CA TYR A 65 -0.02 15.80 9.51
C TYR A 65 1.25 15.71 8.65
N ALA A 66 2.39 16.12 9.22
CA ALA A 66 3.68 15.86 8.61
C ALA A 66 3.97 14.34 8.58
N PRO A 67 4.73 13.83 7.60
CA PRO A 67 5.05 12.40 7.51
C PRO A 67 5.58 11.77 8.82
N ARG A 68 6.36 12.52 9.61
CA ARG A 68 6.82 12.09 10.94
C ARG A 68 5.68 11.89 11.94
N GLU A 69 4.70 12.78 11.94
CA GLU A 69 3.54 12.66 12.82
C GLU A 69 2.66 11.48 12.40
N ILE A 70 2.57 11.20 11.09
CA ILE A 70 1.89 10.01 10.56
C ILE A 70 2.60 8.75 11.03
N PHE A 71 3.94 8.72 11.02
CA PHE A 71 4.71 7.59 11.55
C PHE A 71 4.35 7.31 13.02
N GLU A 72 4.26 8.35 13.87
CA GLU A 72 3.90 8.21 15.28
C GLU A 72 2.48 7.65 15.49
N LEU A 73 1.54 7.86 14.55
CA LEU A 73 0.21 7.24 14.61
C LEU A 73 0.30 5.70 14.62
N PHE A 74 1.26 5.13 13.88
CA PHE A 74 1.46 3.69 13.78
C PHE A 74 2.49 3.16 14.78
N ASP A 75 3.51 3.94 15.17
CA ASP A 75 4.53 3.52 16.15
C ASP A 75 4.07 3.62 17.61
N SER A 76 3.06 4.44 17.93
CA SER A 76 2.52 4.48 19.29
C SER A 76 1.73 3.19 19.63
N PRO A 77 2.09 2.47 20.72
CA PRO A 77 1.27 1.37 21.23
C PRO A 77 -0.17 1.78 21.53
N ALA A 78 -0.40 2.95 22.13
CA ALA A 78 -1.75 3.40 22.51
C ALA A 78 -2.66 3.55 21.28
N ASN A 79 -2.17 4.21 20.23
CA ASN A 79 -2.85 4.35 18.94
C ASN A 79 -3.11 2.99 18.28
N ARG A 80 -2.14 2.07 18.22
CA ARG A 80 -2.39 0.71 17.69
C ARG A 80 -3.47 -0.03 18.47
N HIS A 81 -3.47 0.08 19.80
CA HIS A 81 -4.51 -0.52 20.62
C HIS A 81 -5.89 0.12 20.41
N ALA A 82 -5.96 1.41 20.09
CA ALA A 82 -7.22 2.08 19.76
C ALA A 82 -7.71 1.71 18.34
N LEU A 83 -6.82 1.75 17.35
CA LEU A 83 -7.10 1.38 15.95
C LEU A 83 -7.54 -0.08 15.81
N PHE A 84 -6.88 -0.98 16.56
CA PHE A 84 -7.17 -2.40 16.63
C PHE A 84 -7.75 -2.80 18.00
N GLY A 85 -8.65 -1.93 18.51
CA GLY A 85 -9.30 -2.10 19.81
C GLY A 85 -10.18 -3.33 19.85
N ARG A 86 -10.02 -4.14 20.90
CA ARG A 86 -10.80 -5.39 21.09
C ARG A 86 -12.27 -5.08 21.36
N LEU A 87 -13.14 -6.01 20.94
CA LEU A 87 -14.52 -6.03 21.40
C LEU A 87 -14.58 -6.20 22.94
N PRO A 88 -15.55 -5.54 23.61
CA PRO A 88 -15.85 -5.84 24.99
C PRO A 88 -16.17 -7.33 25.20
N TRP A 89 -15.77 -7.86 26.36
CA TRP A 89 -15.85 -9.29 26.66
C TRP A 89 -17.27 -9.87 26.55
N TYR A 90 -18.31 -9.09 26.85
CA TYR A 90 -19.71 -9.53 26.75
C TYR A 90 -20.19 -9.72 25.29
N ARG A 91 -19.71 -8.91 24.34
CA ARG A 91 -19.98 -9.11 22.90
C ARG A 91 -19.19 -10.30 22.35
N SER A 92 -18.00 -10.53 22.87
CA SER A 92 -17.21 -11.73 22.56
C SER A 92 -17.88 -13.01 23.08
N LEU A 93 -18.55 -12.94 24.24
CA LEU A 93 -19.32 -14.05 24.83
C LEU A 93 -20.60 -14.36 24.03
N LEU A 94 -21.33 -13.35 23.56
CA LEU A 94 -22.51 -13.53 22.70
C LEU A 94 -22.19 -14.22 21.36
N GLN A 95 -20.98 -14.02 20.84
CA GLN A 95 -20.50 -14.70 19.63
C GLN A 95 -20.20 -16.20 19.88
N LEU A 96 -19.80 -16.58 21.10
CA LEU A 96 -19.65 -17.97 21.52
C LEU A 96 -20.99 -18.72 21.62
N VAL A 97 -22.07 -18.02 22.00
CA VAL A 97 -23.42 -18.62 22.16
C VAL A 97 -24.15 -18.77 20.81
N THR A 98 -23.78 -17.98 19.79
CA THR A 98 -24.43 -17.98 18.46
C THR A 98 -23.87 -19.03 17.48
N GLY A 99 -22.98 -19.93 17.93
CA GLY A 99 -22.62 -21.15 17.20
C GLY A 99 -21.57 -20.99 16.09
N VAL A 100 -20.87 -19.85 16.02
CA VAL A 100 -19.84 -19.59 14.99
C VAL A 100 -18.42 -19.80 15.57
N PHE A 101 -18.07 -21.09 15.80
CA PHE A 101 -16.75 -21.70 16.11
C PHE A 101 -16.39 -22.13 17.55
N SER A 102 -15.56 -23.19 17.59
CA SER A 102 -15.12 -24.05 18.71
C SER A 102 -14.00 -23.43 19.58
N PRO A 103 -13.87 -23.79 20.88
CA PRO A 103 -13.06 -23.07 21.88
C PRO A 103 -11.53 -23.11 21.70
N SER A 104 -11.02 -23.86 20.72
CA SER A 104 -9.59 -24.19 20.60
C SER A 104 -8.87 -23.58 19.37
N SER A 105 -9.50 -22.67 18.62
CA SER A 105 -8.84 -21.92 17.54
C SER A 105 -8.64 -20.44 17.91
N PRO A 106 -7.47 -19.82 17.63
CA PRO A 106 -7.25 -18.39 17.79
C PRO A 106 -8.05 -17.52 16.79
N VAL A 107 -8.82 -18.16 15.90
CA VAL A 107 -9.80 -17.56 14.99
C VAL A 107 -11.00 -17.09 15.81
N GLY A 108 -11.11 -15.76 16.05
CA GLY A 108 -12.29 -15.21 16.74
C GLY A 108 -12.13 -13.91 17.52
N ARG A 109 -10.96 -13.25 17.55
CA ARG A 109 -10.79 -11.97 18.29
C ARG A 109 -10.86 -10.76 17.37
N ARG A 110 -12.05 -10.49 16.84
CA ARG A 110 -12.31 -9.32 15.98
C ARG A 110 -12.15 -8.00 16.75
N PHE A 111 -11.66 -6.99 16.06
CA PHE A 111 -11.56 -5.59 16.48
C PHE A 111 -12.90 -4.88 16.30
N SER A 112 -13.12 -3.87 17.13
CA SER A 112 -14.33 -3.04 17.09
C SER A 112 -14.29 -2.10 15.89
N THR A 113 -15.16 -2.32 14.91
CA THR A 113 -15.39 -1.40 13.79
C THR A 113 -15.77 0.00 14.30
N GLY A 114 -16.66 0.06 15.30
CA GLY A 114 -17.06 1.34 15.91
C GLY A 114 -15.90 2.06 16.61
N GLY A 115 -15.10 1.32 17.39
CA GLY A 115 -13.94 1.89 18.10
C GLY A 115 -12.88 2.43 17.14
N LYS A 116 -12.72 1.81 15.98
CA LYS A 116 -11.86 2.33 14.92
C LYS A 116 -12.39 3.64 14.32
N LEU A 117 -13.70 3.77 14.08
CA LEU A 117 -14.26 5.04 13.59
C LEU A 117 -14.08 6.16 14.62
N GLU A 118 -14.24 5.86 15.91
CA GLU A 118 -13.96 6.80 17.00
C GLU A 118 -12.48 7.21 17.02
N PHE A 119 -11.56 6.26 16.86
CA PHE A 119 -10.13 6.54 16.71
C PHE A 119 -9.86 7.48 15.53
N LEU A 120 -10.42 7.19 14.36
CA LEU A 120 -10.24 8.01 13.15
C LEU A 120 -10.77 9.43 13.35
N ARG A 121 -11.95 9.59 13.96
CA ARG A 121 -12.49 10.92 14.30
C ARG A 121 -11.62 11.68 15.29
N ARG A 122 -10.96 10.98 16.22
CA ARG A 122 -10.05 11.58 17.19
C ARG A 122 -8.76 12.09 16.55
N ILE A 123 -8.20 11.36 15.59
CA ILE A 123 -6.97 11.75 14.89
C ILE A 123 -7.22 12.67 13.69
N LEU A 124 -8.47 12.90 13.31
CA LEU A 124 -8.88 13.81 12.23
C LEU A 124 -9.85 14.89 12.77
N PRO A 125 -9.45 15.71 13.75
CA PRO A 125 -10.35 16.62 14.43
C PRO A 125 -10.91 17.73 13.52
N SER A 126 -10.17 18.16 12.50
CA SER A 126 -10.53 19.32 11.67
C SER A 126 -11.25 18.90 10.39
N MET A 127 -10.72 17.89 9.68
CA MET A 127 -11.21 17.46 8.37
C MET A 127 -12.02 16.16 8.44
N GLY A 128 -11.94 15.40 9.53
CA GLY A 128 -12.52 14.06 9.65
C GLY A 128 -14.04 14.01 9.45
N SER A 129 -14.76 15.06 9.87
CA SER A 129 -16.22 15.17 9.72
C SER A 129 -16.68 15.86 8.44
N THR A 130 -15.74 16.35 7.63
CA THR A 130 -16.03 17.05 6.38
C THR A 130 -16.32 16.05 5.27
N SER A 131 -17.38 16.30 4.49
CA SER A 131 -17.71 15.47 3.32
C SER A 131 -16.59 15.50 2.28
N LEU A 132 -16.33 14.39 1.58
CA LEU A 132 -15.27 14.35 0.55
C LEU A 132 -15.48 15.43 -0.54
N HIS A 133 -16.74 15.74 -0.87
CA HIS A 133 -17.08 16.78 -1.84
C HIS A 133 -16.66 18.18 -1.37
N SER A 134 -17.01 18.55 -0.14
CA SER A 134 -16.60 19.84 0.45
C SER A 134 -15.09 19.91 0.65
N LEU A 135 -14.49 18.80 1.07
CA LEU A 135 -13.06 18.68 1.31
C LEU A 135 -12.24 18.90 0.03
N HIS A 136 -12.78 18.54 -1.13
CA HIS A 136 -12.15 18.81 -2.42
C HIS A 136 -11.88 20.32 -2.61
N GLY A 137 -12.86 21.18 -2.34
CA GLY A 137 -12.68 22.63 -2.43
C GLY A 137 -11.72 23.16 -1.36
N ILE A 138 -11.97 22.81 -0.10
CA ILE A 138 -11.19 23.29 1.06
C ILE A 138 -9.69 22.99 0.90
N LEU A 139 -9.35 21.78 0.47
CA LEU A 139 -7.97 21.35 0.32
C LEU A 139 -7.30 22.00 -0.90
N ASN A 140 -8.03 22.20 -2.00
CA ASN A 140 -7.50 22.92 -3.15
C ASN A 140 -7.24 24.39 -2.83
N ASP A 141 -8.11 25.02 -2.03
CA ASP A 141 -7.88 26.39 -1.54
C ASP A 141 -6.65 26.45 -0.62
N SER A 142 -6.45 25.45 0.26
CA SER A 142 -5.31 25.45 1.18
C SER A 142 -3.95 25.27 0.47
N ILE A 143 -3.91 24.49 -0.61
CA ILE A 143 -2.67 24.27 -1.39
C ILE A 143 -2.50 25.23 -2.57
N ALA A 144 -3.46 26.11 -2.86
CA ALA A 144 -3.44 26.97 -4.04
C ALA A 144 -2.17 27.85 -4.10
N SER A 145 -1.76 28.42 -2.97
CA SER A 145 -0.55 29.24 -2.89
C SER A 145 0.73 28.43 -3.16
N LEU A 146 0.80 27.20 -2.67
CA LEU A 146 1.91 26.27 -2.89
C LEU A 146 2.00 25.86 -4.37
N ARG A 147 0.85 25.58 -4.99
CA ARG A 147 0.77 25.26 -6.43
C ARG A 147 1.12 26.45 -7.31
N ALA A 148 0.69 27.66 -6.94
CA ALA A 148 1.05 28.88 -7.65
C ALA A 148 2.57 29.13 -7.65
N GLN A 149 3.25 28.86 -6.52
CA GLN A 149 4.72 28.93 -6.44
C GLN A 149 5.45 27.90 -7.32
N ARG A 150 4.73 26.88 -7.83
CA ARG A 150 5.24 25.81 -8.69
C ARG A 150 4.80 25.95 -10.14
N ASP A 151 4.18 27.07 -10.51
CA ASP A 151 3.60 27.33 -11.84
C ASP A 151 2.47 26.35 -12.22
N GLU A 152 1.68 25.90 -11.23
CA GLU A 152 0.58 24.95 -11.42
C GLU A 152 -0.77 25.41 -10.80
N PRO A 153 -1.17 26.70 -10.86
CA PRO A 153 -2.32 27.25 -10.13
C PRO A 153 -3.67 26.63 -10.52
N ASP A 154 -3.81 26.15 -11.75
CA ASP A 154 -5.10 25.69 -12.31
C ASP A 154 -5.27 24.16 -12.30
N ARG A 155 -4.36 23.42 -11.65
CA ARG A 155 -4.46 21.97 -11.51
C ARG A 155 -5.10 21.66 -10.15
N PRO A 156 -6.35 21.16 -10.08
CA PRO A 156 -6.90 20.73 -8.80
C PRO A 156 -6.36 19.34 -8.42
N MET A 157 -6.06 19.16 -7.14
CA MET A 157 -5.76 17.85 -6.58
C MET A 157 -7.06 17.11 -6.23
N SER A 158 -7.11 15.84 -6.58
CA SER A 158 -8.18 14.91 -6.19
C SER A 158 -7.64 13.78 -5.33
N PHE A 159 -8.50 13.22 -4.47
CA PHE A 159 -8.24 11.97 -3.77
C PHE A 159 -9.35 10.95 -4.00
N LEU A 160 -8.95 9.68 -3.92
CA LEU A 160 -9.73 8.49 -4.19
C LEU A 160 -9.42 7.40 -3.14
N PHE A 161 -10.43 7.01 -2.36
CA PHE A 161 -10.34 5.89 -1.42
C PHE A 161 -11.05 4.66 -2.00
N VAL A 162 -10.35 3.52 -2.04
CA VAL A 162 -10.92 2.27 -2.58
C VAL A 162 -11.67 1.52 -1.47
N THR A 163 -12.90 1.09 -1.74
CA THR A 163 -13.71 0.31 -0.80
C THR A 163 -14.45 -0.82 -1.51
N TYR A 164 -14.91 -1.81 -0.74
CA TYR A 164 -15.85 -2.83 -1.19
C TYR A 164 -17.27 -2.48 -0.72
N ASP A 165 -18.20 -2.24 -1.64
CA ASP A 165 -19.63 -2.07 -1.32
C ASP A 165 -20.23 -3.45 -1.02
N PHE A 166 -20.43 -3.74 0.26
CA PHE A 166 -20.88 -5.04 0.74
C PHE A 166 -22.30 -5.36 0.30
N ASP A 167 -23.15 -4.34 0.10
CA ASP A 167 -24.54 -4.54 -0.27
C ASP A 167 -24.73 -4.77 -1.77
N ARG A 168 -23.72 -4.41 -2.59
CA ARG A 168 -23.78 -4.47 -4.06
C ARG A 168 -22.72 -5.37 -4.69
N ASP A 169 -21.89 -6.02 -3.88
CA ASP A 169 -20.80 -6.91 -4.31
C ASP A 169 -19.91 -6.31 -5.40
N ARG A 170 -19.44 -5.08 -5.18
CA ARG A 170 -18.57 -4.38 -6.14
C ARG A 170 -17.59 -3.44 -5.47
N ALA A 171 -16.51 -3.12 -6.18
CA ALA A 171 -15.66 -2.00 -5.83
C ALA A 171 -16.45 -0.68 -5.87
N ARG A 172 -16.25 0.14 -4.83
CA ARG A 172 -16.74 1.51 -4.77
C ARG A 172 -15.57 2.45 -4.51
N MET A 173 -15.39 3.32 -5.48
CA MET A 173 -14.36 4.35 -5.50
C MET A 173 -14.89 5.61 -4.84
N MET A 174 -14.41 5.93 -3.63
CA MET A 174 -14.84 7.10 -2.89
C MET A 174 -14.02 8.33 -3.27
N ARG A 175 -14.61 9.17 -4.12
CA ARG A 175 -13.95 10.34 -4.73
C ARG A 175 -14.27 11.64 -4.00
N SER A 176 -13.26 12.51 -4.00
CA SER A 176 -13.40 13.96 -3.76
C SER A 176 -14.08 14.66 -4.93
N ASN A 177 -13.55 14.45 -6.14
CA ASN A 177 -14.10 14.95 -7.38
C ASN A 177 -15.30 14.09 -7.80
N VAL A 178 -16.48 14.50 -7.35
CA VAL A 178 -17.75 13.80 -7.63
C VAL A 178 -18.19 13.90 -9.09
N THR A 179 -17.63 14.83 -9.86
CA THR A 179 -17.92 15.01 -11.29
C THR A 179 -16.93 14.29 -12.19
N SER A 180 -16.00 13.52 -11.61
CA SER A 180 -15.07 12.70 -12.37
C SER A 180 -15.80 11.83 -13.42
N PRO A 181 -15.33 11.80 -14.67
CA PRO A 181 -15.90 10.93 -15.70
C PRO A 181 -15.86 9.43 -15.35
N ALA A 182 -14.97 9.01 -14.43
CA ALA A 182 -14.89 7.64 -13.93
C ALA A 182 -15.96 7.29 -12.88
N ALA A 183 -16.78 8.25 -12.45
CA ALA A 183 -17.83 8.03 -11.47
C ALA A 183 -19.00 7.23 -12.08
N SER A 184 -19.52 6.25 -11.33
CA SER A 184 -20.67 5.45 -11.78
C SER A 184 -21.99 6.25 -11.74
N PHE A 185 -22.86 6.00 -12.73
CA PHE A 185 -24.21 6.54 -12.78
C PHE A 185 -25.23 5.66 -12.02
N PRO A 186 -26.33 6.26 -11.51
CA PRO A 186 -26.50 7.70 -11.31
C PRO A 186 -25.50 8.18 -10.26
N HIS A 187 -25.02 9.43 -10.38
CA HIS A 187 -24.16 10.01 -9.36
C HIS A 187 -24.94 10.09 -8.04
N ARG A 188 -24.85 9.06 -7.19
CA ARG A 188 -25.29 9.19 -5.79
C ARG A 188 -24.47 10.30 -5.18
N GLN A 189 -25.12 11.21 -4.46
CA GLN A 189 -24.40 12.17 -3.63
C GLN A 189 -23.45 11.40 -2.73
N GLN A 190 -22.15 11.58 -2.92
CA GLN A 190 -21.14 11.01 -2.06
C GLN A 190 -21.14 11.79 -0.75
N ARG A 191 -21.83 11.25 0.26
CA ARG A 191 -21.96 11.87 1.58
C ARG A 191 -20.89 11.43 2.57
N ALA A 192 -20.03 10.49 2.17
CA ALA A 192 -18.93 10.02 3.00
C ALA A 192 -18.09 11.21 3.48
N THR A 193 -17.86 11.26 4.79
CA THR A 193 -16.85 12.13 5.40
C THR A 193 -15.45 11.55 5.22
N LEU A 194 -14.41 12.35 5.45
CA LEU A 194 -13.03 11.85 5.39
C LEU A 194 -12.81 10.65 6.32
N ALA A 195 -13.28 10.75 7.56
CA ALA A 195 -13.15 9.68 8.54
C ALA A 195 -13.93 8.43 8.11
N GLU A 196 -15.12 8.58 7.52
CA GLU A 196 -15.92 7.46 7.02
C GLU A 196 -15.30 6.79 5.79
N ALA A 197 -14.71 7.56 4.88
CA ALA A 197 -14.01 7.03 3.71
C ALA A 197 -12.76 6.22 4.13
N ALA A 198 -11.92 6.79 4.99
CA ALA A 198 -10.77 6.08 5.57
C ALA A 198 -11.24 4.84 6.36
N HIS A 199 -12.33 4.96 7.12
CA HIS A 199 -12.91 3.87 7.88
C HIS A 199 -13.37 2.71 6.98
N ALA A 200 -14.17 2.99 5.95
CA ALA A 200 -14.61 1.97 4.99
C ALA A 200 -13.44 1.31 4.26
N SER A 201 -12.48 2.11 3.78
CA SER A 201 -11.35 1.61 3.01
C SER A 201 -10.41 0.70 3.80
N SER A 202 -10.41 0.78 5.14
CA SER A 202 -9.48 0.02 6.00
C SER A 202 -10.13 -1.02 6.91
N THR A 203 -11.44 -1.27 6.75
CA THR A 203 -12.17 -2.22 7.61
C THR A 203 -12.14 -3.61 6.98
N ALA A 204 -11.07 -4.37 7.25
CA ALA A 204 -10.88 -5.70 6.66
C ALA A 204 -11.82 -6.76 7.28
N PRO A 205 -12.38 -7.67 6.46
CA PRO A 205 -13.35 -8.69 6.90
C PRO A 205 -12.69 -9.87 7.65
N ILE A 206 -13.45 -10.97 7.79
CA ILE A 206 -13.00 -12.30 8.24
C ILE A 206 -12.57 -12.31 9.71
N ASN A 207 -11.32 -11.93 9.97
CA ASN A 207 -10.65 -12.08 11.26
C ASN A 207 -10.26 -10.74 11.90
N TRP A 208 -10.32 -9.62 11.16
CA TRP A 208 -9.89 -8.33 11.68
C TRP A 208 -11.03 -7.54 12.31
N PHE A 209 -12.11 -7.20 11.61
CA PHE A 209 -13.17 -6.34 12.16
C PHE A 209 -14.51 -7.04 12.35
N ASP A 210 -15.29 -6.61 13.34
CA ASP A 210 -16.50 -7.31 13.81
C ASP A 210 -17.69 -7.22 12.87
N LYS A 211 -17.80 -6.11 12.14
CA LYS A 211 -18.87 -5.84 11.17
C LYS A 211 -18.41 -4.84 10.08
N PRO A 212 -19.13 -4.73 8.95
CA PRO A 212 -18.82 -3.72 7.94
C PRO A 212 -18.83 -2.30 8.53
N ALA A 213 -18.09 -1.39 7.92
CA ALA A 213 -18.25 0.04 8.15
C ALA A 213 -19.63 0.46 7.64
N GLU A 214 -20.40 1.19 8.46
CA GLU A 214 -21.79 1.54 8.13
C GLU A 214 -21.98 3.05 8.20
N PHE A 215 -22.41 3.64 7.08
CA PHE A 215 -22.84 5.03 6.99
C PHE A 215 -23.72 5.24 5.77
N ASP A 216 -24.56 6.27 5.79
CA ASP A 216 -25.50 6.61 4.69
C ASP A 216 -26.33 5.40 4.21
N GLY A 217 -26.71 4.52 5.15
CA GLY A 217 -27.48 3.30 4.89
C GLY A 217 -26.77 2.26 4.02
N CYS A 218 -25.46 2.36 3.83
CA CYS A 218 -24.64 1.42 3.08
C CYS A 218 -23.60 0.76 3.99
N ARG A 219 -23.17 -0.45 3.62
CA ARG A 219 -22.15 -1.22 4.34
C ARG A 219 -20.91 -1.41 3.47
N PHE A 220 -19.74 -1.26 4.08
CA PHE A 220 -18.47 -1.32 3.36
C PHE A 220 -17.45 -2.20 4.07
N TRP A 221 -16.66 -2.90 3.26
CA TRP A 221 -15.41 -3.52 3.69
C TRP A 221 -14.21 -2.86 3.01
N ASP A 222 -13.03 -3.24 3.47
CA ASP A 222 -11.73 -2.82 2.97
C ASP A 222 -11.63 -2.93 1.45
N GLY A 223 -11.01 -1.93 0.83
CA GLY A 223 -10.80 -1.89 -0.62
C GLY A 223 -9.94 -3.03 -1.13
N ALA A 224 -9.08 -3.60 -0.30
CA ALA A 224 -8.22 -4.72 -0.66
C ALA A 224 -9.04 -5.93 -1.16
N MET A 225 -10.28 -6.10 -0.68
CA MET A 225 -11.19 -7.15 -1.16
C MET A 225 -11.52 -7.10 -2.65
N THR A 226 -11.25 -5.98 -3.30
CA THR A 226 -11.56 -5.74 -4.71
C THR A 226 -10.36 -5.98 -5.63
N GLY A 227 -9.25 -6.48 -5.08
CA GLY A 227 -7.96 -6.60 -5.77
C GLY A 227 -7.13 -5.30 -5.73
N TYR A 228 -7.72 -4.17 -5.34
CA TYR A 228 -7.05 -2.86 -5.31
C TYR A 228 -6.28 -2.59 -4.02
N ASN A 229 -5.64 -3.61 -3.43
CA ASN A 229 -4.75 -3.37 -2.28
C ASN A 229 -3.59 -2.46 -2.67
N ASN A 230 -3.06 -2.62 -3.88
CA ASN A 230 -2.29 -1.59 -4.57
C ASN A 230 -3.25 -0.78 -5.48
N PRO A 231 -3.56 0.49 -5.13
CA PRO A 231 -4.53 1.29 -5.86
C PRO A 231 -3.93 2.04 -7.08
N VAL A 232 -2.75 1.62 -7.57
CA VAL A 232 -2.08 2.23 -8.75
C VAL A 232 -2.99 2.19 -9.98
N LEU A 233 -3.63 1.04 -10.22
CA LEU A 233 -4.54 0.87 -11.36
C LEU A 233 -5.78 1.77 -11.23
N ALA A 234 -6.31 1.93 -10.01
CA ALA A 234 -7.44 2.83 -9.77
C ALA A 234 -7.06 4.28 -10.07
N GLY A 235 -5.87 4.72 -9.66
CA GLY A 235 -5.35 6.05 -9.97
C GLY A 235 -5.14 6.29 -11.47
N VAL A 236 -4.52 5.34 -12.17
CA VAL A 236 -4.28 5.44 -13.61
C VAL A 236 -5.57 5.47 -14.41
N VAL A 237 -6.55 4.62 -14.07
CA VAL A 237 -7.87 4.63 -14.71
C VAL A 237 -8.58 5.97 -14.50
N GLU A 238 -8.48 6.54 -13.30
CA GLU A 238 -9.06 7.86 -13.00
C GLU A 238 -8.42 8.96 -13.85
N ALA A 239 -7.08 8.99 -13.97
CA ALA A 239 -6.36 9.96 -14.78
C ALA A 239 -6.69 9.85 -16.28
N ILE A 240 -6.74 8.62 -16.82
CA ILE A 240 -7.14 8.37 -18.21
C ILE A 240 -8.59 8.84 -18.45
N ALA A 241 -9.50 8.55 -17.51
CA ALA A 241 -10.90 8.99 -17.62
C ALA A 241 -11.05 10.51 -17.57
N MET A 242 -10.17 11.22 -16.86
CA MET A 242 -10.09 12.69 -16.88
C MET A 242 -9.49 13.25 -18.17
N GLY A 243 -9.07 12.40 -19.12
CA GLY A 243 -8.52 12.81 -20.40
C GLY A 243 -7.05 13.20 -20.38
N VAL A 244 -6.31 12.82 -19.32
CA VAL A 244 -4.87 13.06 -19.26
C VAL A 244 -4.16 12.17 -20.30
N PRO A 245 -3.30 12.72 -21.17
CA PRO A 245 -2.49 11.92 -22.08
C PRO A 245 -1.63 10.91 -21.32
N ARG A 246 -1.56 9.66 -21.80
CA ARG A 246 -0.84 8.56 -21.11
C ARG A 246 0.62 8.89 -20.82
N HIS A 247 1.32 9.50 -21.79
CA HIS A 247 2.71 9.94 -21.67
C HIS A 247 2.91 11.13 -20.73
N ASP A 248 1.83 11.81 -20.33
CA ASP A 248 1.86 12.90 -19.34
C ASP A 248 1.52 12.38 -17.93
N ILE A 249 1.30 11.09 -17.70
CA ILE A 249 0.99 10.55 -16.37
C ILE A 249 2.26 10.00 -15.72
N GLY A 250 2.54 10.41 -14.49
CA GLY A 250 3.60 9.86 -13.66
C GLY A 250 3.05 9.36 -12.32
N VAL A 251 3.54 8.24 -11.82
CA VAL A 251 2.99 7.58 -10.62
C VAL A 251 4.08 7.24 -9.61
N LEU A 252 3.91 7.71 -8.37
CA LEU A 252 4.63 7.22 -7.20
C LEU A 252 3.75 6.20 -6.47
N SER A 253 4.14 4.92 -6.46
CA SER A 253 3.42 3.84 -5.78
C SER A 253 4.18 3.39 -4.53
N LEU A 254 3.65 3.71 -3.35
CA LEU A 254 4.25 3.40 -2.06
C LEU A 254 3.60 2.17 -1.42
N GLY A 255 4.41 1.15 -1.16
CA GLY A 255 3.97 -0.11 -0.59
C GLY A 255 4.13 -0.21 0.93
N THR A 256 3.69 -1.33 1.47
CA THR A 256 3.72 -1.66 2.90
C THR A 256 4.42 -2.99 3.16
N SER A 257 5.51 -3.23 2.44
CA SER A 257 6.21 -4.52 2.30
C SER A 257 5.45 -5.58 1.49
N THR A 258 6.21 -6.44 0.82
CA THR A 258 5.73 -7.72 0.27
C THR A 258 6.65 -8.86 0.70
N VAL A 259 6.18 -10.11 0.59
CA VAL A 259 6.95 -11.31 0.92
C VAL A 259 7.11 -12.12 -0.37
N PHE A 260 8.37 -12.36 -0.76
CA PHE A 260 8.70 -13.14 -1.95
C PHE A 260 9.73 -14.20 -1.54
N LEU A 261 9.24 -15.37 -1.14
CA LEU A 261 10.08 -16.47 -0.67
C LEU A 261 10.19 -17.57 -1.73
N PRO A 262 11.36 -18.25 -1.83
CA PRO A 262 11.51 -19.46 -2.64
C PRO A 262 10.55 -20.56 -2.23
N GLU A 263 10.21 -21.45 -3.17
CA GLU A 263 9.40 -22.61 -2.86
C GLU A 263 10.15 -23.59 -1.96
N TYR A 264 9.41 -24.29 -1.09
CA TYR A 264 10.00 -25.34 -0.26
C TYR A 264 10.63 -26.44 -1.13
N GLY A 265 11.90 -26.73 -0.91
CA GLY A 265 12.67 -27.68 -1.71
C GLY A 265 13.37 -27.08 -2.93
N SER A 266 13.44 -25.74 -3.04
CA SER A 266 14.25 -25.07 -4.07
C SER A 266 15.74 -25.45 -3.94
N ASP A 267 16.35 -25.85 -5.06
CA ASP A 267 17.73 -26.37 -5.08
C ASP A 267 18.76 -25.35 -4.58
N GLY A 268 19.54 -25.74 -3.57
CA GLY A 268 20.62 -24.93 -2.99
C GLY A 268 20.16 -23.84 -2.02
N ILE A 269 18.86 -23.76 -1.71
CA ILE A 269 18.31 -22.79 -0.75
C ILE A 269 17.97 -23.52 0.56
N PRO A 270 18.50 -23.07 1.72
CA PRO A 270 18.12 -23.63 3.00
C PRO A 270 16.60 -23.56 3.22
N GLU A 271 15.99 -24.65 3.68
CA GLU A 271 14.53 -24.74 3.92
C GLU A 271 14.00 -23.61 4.81
N GLU A 272 14.89 -23.04 5.61
CA GLU A 272 14.59 -21.97 6.55
C GLU A 272 14.27 -20.62 5.93
N LEU A 273 14.73 -20.43 4.70
CA LEU A 273 14.53 -19.22 3.90
C LEU A 273 13.38 -19.37 2.90
N CYS A 274 12.84 -20.59 2.77
CA CYS A 274 11.77 -20.92 1.84
C CYS A 274 10.39 -20.67 2.45
N GLN A 275 9.39 -20.58 1.57
CA GLN A 275 7.99 -20.48 1.95
C GLN A 275 7.58 -21.71 2.77
N PRO A 276 6.98 -21.52 3.96
CA PRO A 276 6.48 -22.64 4.74
C PRO A 276 5.42 -23.42 3.96
N ARG A 277 5.45 -24.75 4.02
CA ARG A 277 4.37 -25.57 3.44
C ARG A 277 3.06 -25.24 4.14
N ALA A 278 2.12 -24.67 3.40
CA ALA A 278 0.80 -24.34 3.91
C ALA A 278 0.08 -25.61 4.39
N ARG A 279 -0.52 -25.56 5.59
CA ARG A 279 -1.38 -26.65 6.07
C ARG A 279 -2.64 -26.71 5.21
N THR A 280 -3.00 -27.91 4.76
CA THR A 280 -4.20 -28.18 3.95
C THR A 280 -5.41 -28.48 4.84
N GLY A 281 -6.61 -28.08 4.43
CA GLY A 281 -7.86 -28.24 5.18
C GLY A 281 -8.74 -26.99 5.14
N PHE A 282 -10.05 -27.16 5.40
CA PHE A 282 -11.07 -26.11 5.17
C PHE A 282 -10.77 -24.76 5.84
N LEU A 283 -10.41 -24.75 7.13
CA LEU A 283 -10.14 -23.51 7.87
C LEU A 283 -8.84 -22.81 7.45
N PRO A 284 -7.68 -23.50 7.38
CA PRO A 284 -6.45 -22.92 6.82
C PRO A 284 -6.61 -22.40 5.38
N GLU A 285 -7.36 -23.10 4.53
CA GLU A 285 -7.63 -22.68 3.15
C GLU A 285 -8.50 -21.43 3.07
N LEU A 286 -9.55 -21.32 3.90
CA LEU A 286 -10.39 -20.12 3.96
C LEU A 286 -9.59 -18.89 4.42
N VAL A 287 -8.70 -19.06 5.40
CA VAL A 287 -7.79 -17.99 5.84
C VAL A 287 -6.79 -17.65 4.72
N LYS A 288 -6.25 -18.65 4.03
CA LYS A 288 -5.34 -18.44 2.89
C LYS A 288 -6.03 -17.65 1.78
N VAL A 289 -7.22 -18.06 1.34
CA VAL A 289 -8.03 -17.35 0.33
C VAL A 289 -8.34 -15.93 0.76
N GLY A 290 -8.75 -15.72 2.03
CA GLY A 290 -8.98 -14.38 2.56
C GLY A 290 -7.74 -13.48 2.50
N LYS A 291 -6.57 -14.03 2.86
CA LYS A 291 -5.29 -13.32 2.73
C LYS A 291 -4.91 -13.07 1.27
N THR A 292 -5.18 -14.01 0.36
CA THR A 292 -4.91 -13.87 -1.09
C THR A 292 -5.86 -12.90 -1.78
N ILE A 293 -7.08 -12.70 -1.27
CA ILE A 293 -7.99 -11.65 -1.78
C ILE A 293 -7.47 -10.27 -1.38
N ILE A 294 -6.93 -10.13 -0.17
CA ILE A 294 -6.39 -8.87 0.36
C ILE A 294 -4.99 -8.57 -0.19
N ALA A 295 -4.16 -9.60 -0.35
CA ALA A 295 -2.90 -9.45 -1.05
C ALA A 295 -3.21 -9.32 -2.54
N ASP A 296 -3.02 -8.14 -3.12
CA ASP A 296 -2.88 -8.02 -4.57
C ASP A 296 -1.86 -9.09 -5.01
N PRO A 297 -2.19 -10.03 -5.92
CA PRO A 297 -1.20 -10.95 -6.45
C PRO A 297 0.02 -10.12 -6.84
N PRO A 298 1.21 -10.40 -6.29
CA PRO A 298 2.34 -9.49 -6.40
C PRO A 298 2.53 -9.14 -7.87
N ASP A 299 2.49 -7.83 -8.15
CA ASP A 299 2.87 -7.21 -9.41
C ASP A 299 1.78 -7.08 -10.50
N ALA A 300 0.53 -7.53 -10.27
CA ALA A 300 -0.51 -7.46 -11.30
C ALA A 300 -0.92 -6.02 -11.65
N HIS A 301 -1.32 -5.22 -10.66
CA HIS A 301 -1.79 -3.86 -10.91
C HIS A 301 -0.68 -2.91 -11.38
N THR A 302 0.54 -3.05 -10.87
CA THR A 302 1.71 -2.26 -11.32
C THR A 302 2.03 -2.57 -12.77
N PHE A 303 2.06 -3.85 -13.16
CA PHE A 303 2.36 -4.24 -14.52
C PHE A 303 1.27 -3.82 -15.53
N ILE A 304 -0.01 -4.03 -15.19
CA ILE A 304 -1.13 -3.58 -16.03
C ILE A 304 -1.10 -2.06 -16.20
N ALA A 305 -0.90 -1.32 -15.11
CA ALA A 305 -0.81 0.13 -15.16
C ALA A 305 0.38 0.60 -16.02
N HIS A 306 1.54 -0.07 -15.91
CA HIS A 306 2.72 0.23 -16.72
C HIS A 306 2.41 0.09 -18.23
N LEU A 307 1.75 -0.99 -18.63
CA LEU A 307 1.32 -1.18 -20.02
C LEU A 307 0.24 -0.17 -20.46
N MET A 308 -0.70 0.19 -19.57
CA MET A 308 -1.72 1.21 -19.84
C MET A 308 -1.14 2.61 -20.06
N LEU A 309 0.05 2.87 -19.52
CA LEU A 309 0.82 4.11 -19.69
C LEU A 309 1.85 4.00 -20.82
N ASP A 310 1.64 3.07 -21.76
CA ASP A 310 2.48 2.82 -22.93
C ASP A 310 3.93 2.45 -22.59
N GLY A 311 4.15 1.83 -21.42
CA GLY A 311 5.44 1.31 -20.96
C GLY A 311 5.97 0.15 -21.80
N GLY A 312 7.29 0.10 -21.96
CA GLY A 312 7.99 -0.91 -22.77
C GLY A 312 8.17 -2.25 -22.07
N LEU A 313 8.50 -3.28 -22.85
CA LEU A 313 8.88 -4.60 -22.33
C LEU A 313 10.32 -4.90 -22.72
N PRO A 314 11.16 -5.45 -21.81
CA PRO A 314 12.47 -5.96 -22.19
C PRO A 314 12.32 -7.11 -23.19
N LEU A 315 13.20 -7.16 -24.19
CA LEU A 315 13.18 -8.20 -25.22
C LEU A 315 13.64 -9.57 -24.68
N ASP A 316 14.64 -9.54 -23.79
CA ASP A 316 15.16 -10.69 -23.09
C ASP A 316 15.86 -10.24 -21.78
N VAL A 317 16.36 -11.21 -21.00
CA VAL A 317 16.96 -10.97 -19.67
C VAL A 317 18.19 -10.05 -19.70
N SER A 318 18.87 -9.90 -20.86
CA SER A 318 20.02 -9.01 -20.99
C SER A 318 19.63 -7.53 -21.04
N CYS A 319 18.35 -7.23 -21.30
CA CYS A 319 17.77 -5.89 -21.26
C CYS A 319 17.20 -5.52 -19.88
N CYS A 320 17.31 -6.39 -18.88
CA CYS A 320 16.78 -6.16 -17.54
C CYS A 320 17.82 -5.48 -16.62
N PRO A 321 17.39 -4.57 -15.72
CA PRO A 321 16.01 -4.10 -15.56
C PRO A 321 15.62 -3.05 -16.62
N HIS A 322 14.38 -3.13 -17.12
CA HIS A 322 13.79 -2.08 -17.93
C HIS A 322 13.29 -0.94 -17.02
N THR A 323 13.97 0.21 -17.05
CA THR A 323 13.73 1.35 -16.14
C THR A 323 12.96 2.50 -16.78
N GLU A 324 12.70 2.47 -18.09
CA GLU A 324 11.88 3.47 -18.77
C GLU A 324 10.39 3.22 -18.45
N THR A 325 9.92 3.82 -17.37
CA THR A 325 8.56 3.60 -16.86
C THR A 325 7.97 4.88 -16.26
N ALA A 326 6.68 5.10 -16.51
CA ALA A 326 5.89 6.16 -15.87
C ALA A 326 5.55 5.86 -14.39
N ILE A 327 5.89 4.67 -13.90
CA ILE A 327 5.56 4.22 -12.54
C ILE A 327 6.86 4.02 -11.76
N VAL A 328 6.98 4.69 -10.63
CA VAL A 328 8.03 4.45 -9.64
C VAL A 328 7.42 3.70 -8.47
N ARG A 329 7.74 2.41 -8.39
CA ARG A 329 7.34 1.54 -7.28
C ARG A 329 8.38 1.61 -6.16
N MET A 330 7.94 1.91 -4.95
CA MET A 330 8.76 1.92 -3.73
C MET A 330 8.11 1.03 -2.67
N ASN A 331 8.64 -0.18 -2.49
CA ASN A 331 8.14 -1.15 -1.53
C ASN A 331 9.24 -2.15 -1.14
N PRO A 332 9.57 -2.33 0.15
CA PRO A 332 10.55 -3.34 0.55
C PRO A 332 10.03 -4.75 0.26
N VAL A 333 10.93 -5.63 -0.17
CA VAL A 333 10.65 -7.06 -0.39
C VAL A 333 11.34 -7.89 0.68
N ILE A 334 10.57 -8.64 1.45
CA ILE A 334 11.09 -9.64 2.37
C ILE A 334 11.43 -10.90 1.56
N GLN A 335 12.72 -11.10 1.32
CA GLN A 335 13.26 -12.24 0.57
C GLN A 335 14.68 -12.58 1.03
N PRO A 336 15.15 -13.82 0.83
CA PRO A 336 16.56 -14.14 1.04
C PRO A 336 17.44 -13.45 -0.01
N VAL A 337 18.71 -13.28 0.32
CA VAL A 337 19.74 -12.68 -0.55
C VAL A 337 20.86 -13.69 -0.76
N ILE A 338 21.66 -13.51 -1.82
CA ILE A 338 22.93 -14.24 -1.97
C ILE A 338 24.02 -13.41 -1.32
N ASP A 339 24.74 -14.01 -0.38
CA ASP A 339 25.95 -13.45 0.19
C ASP A 339 27.03 -13.32 -0.90
N ARG A 340 27.57 -12.12 -1.10
CA ARG A 340 28.53 -11.86 -2.17
C ARG A 340 29.90 -12.51 -1.93
N ALA A 341 30.25 -12.79 -0.68
CA ALA A 341 31.54 -13.38 -0.31
C ALA A 341 31.50 -14.91 -0.43
N THR A 342 30.39 -15.54 -0.03
CA THR A 342 30.27 -17.01 -0.06
C THR A 342 29.53 -17.54 -1.28
N GLY A 343 28.70 -16.71 -1.93
CA GLY A 343 27.79 -17.15 -2.99
C GLY A 343 26.60 -17.97 -2.50
N GLU A 344 26.40 -18.06 -1.18
CA GLU A 344 25.33 -18.85 -0.57
C GLU A 344 24.08 -17.99 -0.26
N TRP A 345 22.91 -18.63 -0.25
CA TRP A 345 21.67 -17.99 0.18
C TRP A 345 21.67 -17.74 1.68
N SER A 346 21.37 -16.51 2.08
CA SER A 346 21.35 -16.07 3.47
C SER A 346 20.22 -15.05 3.70
N VAL A 347 19.98 -14.74 4.97
CA VAL A 347 19.17 -13.57 5.33
C VAL A 347 19.99 -12.29 5.13
N PRO A 348 19.36 -11.13 4.90
CA PRO A 348 20.08 -9.86 4.77
C PRO A 348 21.03 -9.59 5.94
N ALA A 349 22.16 -8.93 5.65
CA ALA A 349 23.23 -8.72 6.61
C ALA A 349 22.71 -8.12 7.93
N GLY A 350 23.17 -8.69 9.04
CA GLY A 350 22.76 -8.30 10.38
C GLY A 350 21.43 -8.91 10.86
N TRP A 351 20.64 -9.56 10.01
CA TRP A 351 19.42 -10.25 10.44
C TRP A 351 19.70 -11.66 10.94
N ARG A 352 18.89 -12.10 11.90
CA ARG A 352 18.84 -13.51 12.33
C ARG A 352 17.74 -14.22 11.55
N VAL A 353 17.88 -15.52 11.34
CA VAL A 353 16.88 -16.34 10.64
C VAL A 353 15.52 -16.28 11.35
N GLU A 354 15.50 -16.22 12.68
CA GLU A 354 14.26 -16.11 13.46
C GLU A 354 13.54 -14.78 13.24
N ASP A 355 14.30 -13.67 13.18
CA ASP A 355 13.74 -12.34 12.94
C ASP A 355 13.21 -12.22 11.49
N PHE A 356 13.92 -12.81 10.53
CA PHE A 356 13.51 -12.90 9.13
C PHE A 356 12.20 -13.69 8.96
N ARG A 357 12.10 -14.88 9.56
CA ARG A 357 10.86 -15.66 9.54
C ARG A 357 9.72 -14.92 10.23
N ARG A 358 9.99 -14.29 11.37
CA ARG A 358 8.98 -13.54 12.12
C ARG A 358 8.40 -12.39 11.31
N ILE A 359 9.22 -11.65 10.55
CA ILE A 359 8.72 -10.57 9.70
C ILE A 359 8.01 -11.09 8.44
N ALA A 360 8.48 -12.19 7.84
CA ALA A 360 7.84 -12.82 6.68
C ALA A 360 6.44 -13.41 6.99
N GLU A 361 6.22 -13.89 8.21
CA GLU A 361 4.94 -14.46 8.65
C GLU A 361 4.03 -13.45 9.36
N MET A 362 4.49 -12.19 9.49
CA MET A 362 3.82 -11.17 10.30
C MET A 362 2.45 -10.80 9.72
N ASP A 363 1.46 -10.66 10.61
CA ASP A 363 0.14 -10.18 10.23
C ASP A 363 0.12 -8.65 10.06
N ILE A 364 -0.64 -8.14 9.09
CA ILE A 364 -0.81 -6.71 8.83
C ILE A 364 -1.33 -5.93 10.05
N SER A 365 -1.97 -6.61 11.00
CA SER A 365 -2.45 -6.04 12.27
C SER A 365 -1.46 -6.19 13.43
N ALA A 366 -0.16 -6.28 13.15
CA ALA A 366 0.90 -6.32 14.17
C ALA A 366 0.74 -5.19 15.20
N ARG A 367 0.69 -5.56 16.49
CA ARG A 367 0.51 -4.62 17.62
C ARG A 367 1.64 -4.60 18.62
N ARG A 368 2.37 -5.71 18.76
CA ARG A 368 3.46 -5.83 19.73
C ARG A 368 4.57 -4.88 19.33
N GLN A 369 5.19 -4.20 20.30
CA GLN A 369 6.26 -3.26 19.98
C GLN A 369 7.42 -3.97 19.28
N ASP A 370 7.84 -5.15 19.74
CA ASP A 370 8.89 -5.93 19.08
C ASP A 370 8.59 -6.24 17.60
N ASP A 371 7.31 -6.43 17.24
CA ASP A 371 6.92 -6.65 15.83
C ASP A 371 7.08 -5.36 15.03
N VAL A 372 6.63 -4.23 15.59
CA VAL A 372 6.76 -2.91 14.96
C VAL A 372 8.23 -2.48 14.83
N ASP A 373 9.06 -2.82 15.80
CA ASP A 373 10.51 -2.56 15.76
C ASP A 373 11.17 -3.36 14.63
N LEU A 374 10.71 -4.58 14.32
CA LEU A 374 11.17 -5.33 13.15
C LEU A 374 10.72 -4.65 11.83
N ILE A 375 9.49 -4.14 11.74
CA ILE A 375 9.03 -3.39 10.55
C ILE A 375 9.88 -2.13 10.36
N LYS A 376 10.18 -1.40 11.44
CA LYS A 376 11.06 -0.22 11.42
C LYS A 376 12.45 -0.59 10.93
N ARG A 377 13.03 -1.66 11.48
CA ARG A 377 14.34 -2.18 11.07
C ARG A 377 14.39 -2.59 9.60
N LEU A 378 13.34 -3.24 9.09
CA LEU A 378 13.22 -3.58 7.67
C LEU A 378 13.23 -2.32 6.82
N CYS A 379 12.39 -1.33 7.18
CA CYS A 379 12.31 -0.06 6.46
C CYS A 379 13.65 0.67 6.47
N ASP A 380 14.30 0.80 7.63
CA ASP A 380 15.59 1.47 7.76
C ASP A 380 16.70 0.79 6.95
N GLY A 381 16.72 -0.55 6.90
CA GLY A 381 17.64 -1.29 6.06
C GLY A 381 17.35 -1.11 4.57
N TRP A 382 16.08 -1.16 4.18
CA TRP A 382 15.66 -0.95 2.79
C TRP A 382 15.97 0.47 2.28
N LEU A 383 15.78 1.50 3.09
CA LEU A 383 16.18 2.88 2.75
C LEU A 383 17.70 3.02 2.55
N ARG A 384 18.50 2.08 3.07
CA ARG A 384 19.96 1.98 2.86
C ARG A 384 20.35 0.94 1.79
N ASP A 385 19.39 0.48 0.99
CA ASP A 385 19.57 -0.56 -0.03
C ASP A 385 20.10 -1.90 0.51
N GLU A 386 19.90 -2.20 1.78
CA GLU A 386 20.22 -3.52 2.37
C GLU A 386 19.18 -4.58 1.99
N TRP A 387 18.00 -4.14 1.52
CA TRP A 387 16.89 -4.97 1.06
C TRP A 387 16.48 -4.55 -0.34
N HIS A 388 15.94 -5.49 -1.12
CA HIS A 388 15.42 -5.19 -2.44
C HIS A 388 14.13 -4.37 -2.37
N ASN A 389 13.98 -3.51 -3.36
CA ASN A 389 12.74 -2.85 -3.73
C ASN A 389 11.91 -3.77 -4.64
N GLN A 390 10.58 -3.72 -4.50
CA GLN A 390 9.66 -4.46 -5.34
C GLN A 390 9.68 -3.86 -6.76
N PRO A 391 9.97 -4.67 -7.79
CA PRO A 391 9.87 -4.21 -9.17
C PRO A 391 8.40 -3.98 -9.58
N ILE A 392 8.18 -3.35 -10.73
CA ILE A 392 6.86 -3.34 -11.38
C ILE A 392 6.45 -4.74 -11.81
N ARG A 393 7.44 -5.52 -12.25
CA ARG A 393 7.34 -6.93 -12.60
C ARG A 393 8.67 -7.63 -12.27
N GLY A 394 8.62 -8.70 -11.50
CA GLY A 394 9.80 -9.53 -11.21
C GLY A 394 9.85 -10.84 -12.00
N CYS A 395 11.04 -11.42 -12.15
CA CYS A 395 11.17 -12.78 -12.69
C CYS A 395 10.89 -13.81 -11.59
N GLY A 396 9.91 -14.69 -11.80
CA GLY A 396 9.49 -15.71 -10.82
C GLY A 396 10.44 -16.89 -10.63
N ILE A 397 11.71 -16.81 -11.04
CA ILE A 397 12.62 -17.96 -11.06
C ILE A 397 13.71 -17.81 -9.98
N TRP A 398 13.62 -18.66 -8.97
CA TRP A 398 14.68 -18.89 -7.98
C TRP A 398 15.68 -19.90 -8.54
N THR A 399 16.78 -19.42 -9.11
CA THR A 399 17.88 -20.29 -9.59
C THR A 399 19.18 -19.88 -8.95
N SER A 400 19.90 -20.87 -8.41
CA SER A 400 21.28 -20.68 -7.98
C SER A 400 22.14 -20.37 -9.22
N PRO A 401 23.03 -19.36 -9.15
CA PRO A 401 23.87 -18.99 -10.28
C PRO A 401 24.76 -20.17 -10.72
N LEU A 402 24.98 -20.31 -12.03
CA LEU A 402 25.90 -21.30 -12.57
C LEU A 402 27.32 -21.03 -12.07
N ALA A 403 28.05 -22.09 -11.70
CA ALA A 403 29.39 -22.01 -11.12
C ALA A 403 30.43 -21.26 -12.00
N ASP A 404 30.18 -21.16 -13.31
CA ASP A 404 31.08 -20.52 -14.27
C ASP A 404 30.69 -19.06 -14.62
N SER A 405 29.67 -18.48 -13.97
CA SER A 405 29.28 -17.07 -14.18
C SER A 405 30.06 -16.16 -13.22
N PRO A 406 30.91 -15.22 -13.69
CA PRO A 406 31.79 -14.43 -12.83
C PRO A 406 31.06 -13.47 -11.87
N LEU A 407 29.74 -13.34 -12.01
CA LEU A 407 28.86 -12.57 -11.15
C LEU A 407 27.63 -13.45 -10.89
N ALA A 408 27.66 -14.11 -9.75
CA ALA A 408 26.54 -14.86 -9.16
C ALA A 408 25.44 -13.89 -8.72
N THR A 409 24.81 -13.24 -9.68
CA THR A 409 23.84 -12.19 -9.43
C THR A 409 22.44 -12.79 -9.25
N THR A 410 21.87 -12.63 -8.06
CA THR A 410 20.40 -12.69 -7.82
C THR A 410 19.61 -11.63 -8.60
N ASP A 411 20.30 -10.85 -9.44
CA ASP A 411 19.84 -9.70 -10.23
C ASP A 411 18.73 -10.01 -11.24
N ARG A 412 18.37 -11.28 -11.44
CA ARG A 412 17.30 -11.65 -12.37
C ARG A 412 15.90 -11.30 -11.85
N LEU A 413 15.74 -10.94 -10.58
CA LEU A 413 14.42 -10.71 -9.98
C LEU A 413 13.74 -9.40 -10.38
N CYS A 414 14.43 -8.44 -11.01
CA CYS A 414 13.84 -7.17 -11.47
C CYS A 414 13.78 -7.14 -13.00
N GLU A 415 12.59 -7.32 -13.57
CA GLU A 415 12.40 -7.25 -15.02
C GLU A 415 12.05 -5.82 -15.46
N ILE A 416 11.13 -5.17 -14.75
CA ILE A 416 10.71 -3.78 -15.00
C ILE A 416 10.73 -3.00 -13.69
N GLY A 417 11.26 -1.78 -13.72
CA GLY A 417 11.32 -0.86 -12.59
C GLY A 417 12.70 -0.84 -11.92
N HIS A 418 12.71 -0.58 -10.61
CA HIS A 418 13.93 -0.25 -9.87
C HIS A 418 14.19 -1.26 -8.77
N ARG A 419 15.43 -1.73 -8.68
CA ARG A 419 15.84 -2.77 -7.72
C ARG A 419 16.10 -2.23 -6.33
N TRP A 420 16.64 -1.02 -6.24
CA TRP A 420 17.05 -0.39 -4.99
C TRP A 420 16.16 0.79 -4.67
N TYR A 421 16.08 1.14 -3.39
CA TYR A 421 15.33 2.31 -2.96
C TYR A 421 15.94 3.59 -3.54
N SER A 422 17.27 3.70 -3.52
CA SER A 422 17.99 4.85 -4.06
C SER A 422 17.75 5.08 -5.56
N ASP A 423 17.73 4.01 -6.35
CA ASP A 423 17.39 4.06 -7.79
C ASP A 423 15.96 4.55 -7.99
N ALA A 424 15.00 3.99 -7.24
CA ALA A 424 13.60 4.40 -7.30
C ALA A 424 13.44 5.89 -6.89
N LYS A 425 14.16 6.33 -5.85
CA LYS A 425 14.12 7.71 -5.37
C LYS A 425 14.63 8.69 -6.42
N THR A 426 15.73 8.34 -7.08
CA THR A 426 16.30 9.13 -8.19
C THR A 426 15.31 9.21 -9.34
N ALA A 427 14.74 8.08 -9.77
CA ALA A 427 13.75 8.05 -10.84
C ALA A 427 12.50 8.89 -10.53
N TRP A 428 12.02 8.89 -9.28
CA TRP A 428 10.90 9.76 -8.89
C TRP A 428 11.27 11.23 -8.94
N THR A 429 12.48 11.60 -8.51
CA THR A 429 12.94 13.00 -8.56
C THR A 429 13.02 13.49 -10.01
N GLU A 430 13.50 12.64 -10.93
CA GLU A 430 13.53 12.96 -12.37
C GLU A 430 12.13 13.04 -12.99
N LEU A 431 11.24 12.11 -12.65
CA LEU A 431 9.87 12.06 -13.18
C LEU A 431 8.99 13.20 -12.63
N SER A 432 9.27 13.69 -11.43
CA SER A 432 8.45 14.71 -10.75
C SER A 432 8.91 16.15 -10.95
N ALA A 433 10.14 16.35 -11.49
CA ALA A 433 10.70 17.64 -11.87
C ALA A 433 9.94 18.27 -13.04
#